data_AF-A0A4S4ZYN4-F1
#
_entry.id   AF-A0A4S4ZYN4-F1
#
_cell.length_a   1.000
_cell.length_b   1.000
_cell.length_c   1.000
_cell.angle_alpha   90.00
_cell.angle_beta   90.00
_cell.angle_gamma   90.00
#
_symmetry.space_group_name_H-M   'P 1'
#
loop_
_entity.id
_entity.type
_entity.pdbx_description
1 polymer ?
#
loop_
_entity_poly.entity_id
_entity_poly.type
_entity_poly.pdbx_seq_one_letter_code
_entity_poly.pdbx_strand_id
1 'polypeptide(L)' 'MHALAVTLASALLRVEEQTPEDEDVLAGWMGFAVFVFLIVAVAIIGWALTKSLRTADRAKDAGVYGDAPSSEDEKTD' A
#
# COMPACT_ATOMS: atom_id res chain seq x y z
N MET A 1 -43.77 16.80 11.91
CA MET A 1 -42.54 15.99 11.78
C MET A 1 -42.14 15.73 10.33
N HIS A 2 -43.05 15.47 9.39
CA HIS A 2 -42.70 15.24 7.97
C HIS A 2 -42.17 16.47 7.23
N ALA A 3 -42.70 17.67 7.51
CA ALA A 3 -42.24 18.90 6.84
C ALA A 3 -40.76 19.22 7.14
N LEU A 4 -40.30 18.98 8.37
CA LEU A 4 -38.91 19.19 8.77
C LEU A 4 -37.96 18.20 8.06
N ALA A 5 -38.37 16.93 7.96
CA ALA A 5 -37.61 15.91 7.24
C ALA A 5 -37.49 16.22 5.74
N VAL A 6 -38.57 16.71 5.10
CA VAL A 6 -38.56 17.09 3.68
C VAL A 6 -37.70 18.33 3.43
N THR A 7 -37.73 19.33 4.31
CA THR A 7 -36.86 20.51 4.22
C THR A 7 -35.39 20.13 4.40
N LEU A 8 -35.09 19.22 5.33
CA LEU A 8 -33.74 18.74 5.57
C LEU A 8 -33.22 17.92 4.37
N ALA A 9 -34.02 17.00 3.84
CA ALA A 9 -33.67 16.21 2.66
C ALA A 9 -33.44 17.11 1.43
N SER A 10 -34.29 18.12 1.23
CA SER A 10 -34.14 19.08 0.12
C SER A 10 -32.88 19.94 0.26
N ALA A 11 -32.51 20.33 1.49
CA ALA A 11 -31.31 21.09 1.76
C ALA A 11 -30.03 20.26 1.50
N LEU A 12 -30.05 18.97 1.87
CA LEU A 12 -28.94 18.05 1.62
C LEU A 12 -28.76 17.80 0.11
N LEU A 13 -29.85 17.57 -0.62
CA LEU A 13 -29.79 17.36 -2.08
C LEU A 13 -29.24 18.59 -2.82
N ARG A 14 -29.60 19.81 -2.40
CA ARG A 14 -29.06 21.04 -3.01
C ARG A 14 -27.57 21.28 -2.75
N VAL A 15 -27.03 20.74 -1.67
CA VAL A 15 -25.59 20.83 -1.37
C VAL A 15 -24.79 19.91 -2.30
N GLU A 16 -25.39 18.82 -2.74
CA GLU A 16 -24.73 17.77 -3.53
C GLU A 16 -24.85 18.00 -5.04
N GLU A 17 -25.83 18.81 -5.49
CA GLU A 17 -26.06 19.19 -6.89
C GLU A 17 -25.10 20.29 -7.39
N GLN A 18 -23.85 20.27 -6.93
CA GLN A 18 -22.74 20.99 -7.53
C GLN A 18 -21.87 19.95 -8.23
N THR A 19 -22.28 19.55 -9.44
CA THR A 19 -21.44 18.73 -10.32
C THR A 19 -20.19 19.56 -10.63
N PRO A 20 -19.00 19.16 -10.18
CA PRO A 20 -17.79 19.95 -10.41
C PRO A 20 -17.56 20.08 -11.91
N GLU A 21 -17.13 21.25 -12.37
CA GLU A 21 -16.69 21.42 -13.76
C GLU A 21 -15.50 20.47 -14.03
N ASP A 22 -15.43 19.86 -15.22
CA ASP A 22 -14.49 18.79 -15.58
C ASP A 22 -13.00 19.14 -15.39
N GLU A 23 -12.66 20.41 -15.13
CA GLU A 23 -11.29 20.85 -14.86
C GLU A 23 -10.86 20.69 -13.39
N ASP A 24 -11.78 20.45 -12.46
CA ASP A 24 -11.51 20.24 -11.02
C ASP A 24 -11.14 18.77 -10.68
N VAL A 25 -11.16 17.87 -11.68
CA VAL A 25 -10.77 16.46 -11.52
C VAL A 25 -9.32 16.17 -11.88
N LEU A 26 -8.51 17.19 -12.20
CA LEU A 26 -7.06 17.02 -12.14
C LEU A 26 -6.66 17.00 -10.67
N ALA A 27 -6.18 15.84 -10.21
CA ALA A 27 -5.49 15.70 -8.94
C ALA A 27 -4.44 16.79 -8.83
N GLY A 28 -4.78 17.87 -8.12
CA GLY A 28 -3.84 18.93 -7.82
C GLY A 28 -2.61 18.35 -7.11
N TRP A 29 -1.62 19.18 -6.83
CA TRP A 29 -0.37 18.75 -6.20
C TRP A 29 -0.54 17.77 -5.01
N MET A 30 -1.64 17.88 -4.27
CA MET A 30 -2.04 16.94 -3.21
C MET A 30 -2.25 15.50 -3.69
N GLY A 31 -2.98 15.28 -4.78
CA GLY A 31 -3.22 13.92 -5.29
C GLY A 31 -1.95 13.27 -5.84
N PHE A 32 -1.06 14.06 -6.44
CA PHE A 32 0.29 13.61 -6.78
C PHE A 32 1.08 13.16 -5.54
N ALA A 33 1.06 13.95 -4.46
CA ALA A 33 1.74 13.62 -3.22
C ALA A 33 1.22 12.31 -2.59
N VAL A 34 -0.10 12.12 -2.59
CA VAL A 34 -0.73 10.87 -2.10
C VAL A 34 -0.29 9.68 -2.96
N PHE A 35 -0.25 9.84 -4.28
CA PHE A 35 0.17 8.76 -5.19
C PHE A 35 1.62 8.33 -4.94
N VAL A 36 2.54 9.29 -4.82
CA VAL A 36 3.94 9.00 -4.50
C VAL A 36 4.07 8.34 -3.13
N PHE A 37 3.33 8.82 -2.12
CA PHE A 37 3.32 8.22 -0.78
C PHE A 37 2.91 6.75 -0.83
N LEU A 38 1.88 6.41 -1.60
CA LEU A 38 1.43 5.02 -1.76
C LEU A 38 2.51 4.15 -2.41
N ILE A 39 3.21 4.65 -3.43
CA ILE A 39 4.33 3.93 -4.06
C ILE A 39 5.43 3.65 -3.03
N VAL A 40 5.81 4.67 -2.26
CA VAL A 40 6.85 4.54 -1.23
C VAL A 40 6.42 3.55 -0.15
N ALA A 41 5.16 3.59 0.29
CA ALA A 41 4.62 2.64 1.26
C ALA A 41 4.74 1.20 0.76
N VAL A 42 4.35 0.94 -0.49
CA VAL A 42 4.48 -0.39 -1.11
C VAL A 42 5.94 -0.82 -1.23
N ALA A 43 6.84 0.08 -1.64
CA ALA A 43 8.26 -0.22 -1.74
C ALA A 43 8.89 -0.58 -0.38
N ILE A 44 8.51 0.13 0.69
CA ILE A 44 8.97 -0.17 2.05
C ILE A 44 8.47 -1.54 2.50
N ILE A 45 7.19 -1.85 2.27
CA ILE A 45 6.61 -3.14 2.61
C ILE A 45 7.31 -4.28 1.85
N GLY A 46 7.50 -4.11 0.53
CA GLY A 46 8.21 -5.08 -0.30
C GLY A 46 9.64 -5.31 0.17
N TRP A 47 10.39 -4.23 0.48
CA TRP A 47 11.75 -4.33 1.01
C TRP A 47 11.80 -5.03 2.36
N ALA A 48 10.89 -4.72 3.28
CA ALA A 48 10.82 -5.35 4.59
C ALA A 48 10.55 -6.85 4.48
N LEU A 49 9.65 -7.25 3.57
CA LEU A 49 9.36 -8.65 3.27
C LEU A 49 10.55 -9.37 2.63
N THR A 50 11.19 -8.78 1.62
CA THR A 50 12.38 -9.39 1.00
C THR A 50 13.52 -9.54 2.01
N LYS A 51 13.69 -8.56 2.91
CA LYS A 51 14.69 -8.62 3.98
C LYS A 51 14.39 -9.74 4.98
N SER A 52 13.13 -9.95 5.36
CA SER A 52 12.76 -11.03 6.29
C SER A 52 13.00 -12.40 5.67
N LEU A 53 12.61 -12.60 4.41
CA LEU A 53 12.86 -13.83 3.66
C LEU A 53 14.36 -14.13 3.54
N ARG A 54 15.17 -13.15 3.12
CA ARG A 54 16.63 -13.34 2.98
C ARG A 54 17.33 -13.63 4.31
N THR A 55 16.78 -13.16 5.42
CA THR A 55 17.31 -13.46 6.76
C THR A 55 16.97 -14.88 7.17
N ALA A 56 15.77 -15.36 6.85
CA ALA A 56 15.38 -16.74 7.06
C ALA A 56 16.23 -17.71 6.21
N ASP A 57 16.46 -17.38 4.94
CA ASP A 57 17.33 -18.17 4.05
C ASP A 57 18.75 -18.27 4.61
N ARG A 58 19.34 -17.15 5.07
CA ARG A 58 20.66 -17.16 5.70
C ARG A 58 20.72 -17.96 6.99
N ALA A 59 19.66 -17.97 7.79
CA ALA A 59 19.60 -18.76 9.01
C ALA A 59 19.47 -20.27 8.69
N LYS A 60 18.77 -20.60 7.61
CA LYS A 60 18.70 -21.97 7.06
C LYS A 60 20.07 -22.41 6.53
N ASP A 61 20.73 -21.59 5.70
CA ASP A 61 22.06 -21.89 5.15
C ASP A 61 23.13 -22.03 6.25
N ALA A 62 22.98 -21.26 7.33
CA ALA A 62 23.85 -21.36 8.51
C ALA A 62 23.56 -22.58 9.40
N GLY A 63 22.63 -23.47 9.02
CA GLY A 63 22.33 -24.71 9.76
C GLY A 63 21.67 -24.51 11.12
N VAL A 64 21.14 -23.31 11.41
CA VAL A 64 20.59 -22.95 12.74
C VAL A 64 19.33 -23.75 13.07
N TYR A 65 18.62 -24.26 12.06
CA TYR A 65 17.42 -25.08 12.23
C TYR A 65 17.67 -26.60 12.34
N GLY A 66 18.94 -27.04 12.38
CA GLY A 66 19.30 -28.45 12.61
C GLY A 66 19.58 -29.28 11.35
N ASP A 67 19.64 -28.67 10.17
CA ASP A 67 20.16 -29.32 8.95
C ASP A 67 21.66 -29.04 8.80
N ALA A 68 22.43 -30.06 8.39
CA ALA A 68 23.85 -29.93 8.14
C ALA A 68 24.10 -28.88 7.03
N PRO A 69 25.11 -27.99 7.19
CA PRO A 69 25.41 -26.99 6.18
C PRO A 69 25.69 -27.68 4.84
N SER A 70 24.97 -27.31 3.78
CA SER A 70 25.24 -27.82 2.45
C SER A 70 26.56 -27.23 1.96
N SER A 71 27.62 -28.03 2.01
CA SER A 71 28.92 -27.71 1.43
C SER A 71 28.84 -27.76 -0.09
N GLU A 72 28.64 -26.61 -0.75
CA GLU A 72 28.89 -26.44 -2.18
C GLU A 72 30.38 -26.24 -2.49
N ASP A 73 31.26 -27.08 -1.92
CA ASP A 73 32.71 -27.04 -2.16
C ASP A 73 33.28 -28.42 -2.58
N GLU A 74 32.44 -29.35 -3.06
CA GLU A 74 32.91 -30.64 -3.58
C GLU A 74 32.49 -30.87 -5.05
N LYS A 75 32.94 -29.98 -5.94
CA LYS A 75 33.24 -30.37 -7.32
C LYS A 75 34.05 -29.30 -8.05
N THR A 76 35.36 -29.51 -8.19
CA THR A 76 36.10 -29.52 -9.47
C THR A 76 37.60 -29.58 -9.20
N ASP A 77 38.12 -30.80 -9.26
CA ASP A 77 39.47 -31.11 -9.74
C ASP A 77 39.31 -31.67 -11.16
#